data_AF-A0A7G2CU01-F1
#
_entry.id   AF-A0A7G2CU01-F1
#
_cell.length_a   1.000
_cell.length_b   1.000
_cell.length_c   1.000
_cell.angle_alpha   90.00
_cell.angle_beta   90.00
_cell.angle_gamma   90.00
#
_symmetry.space_group_name_H-M   'P 1'
#
loop_
_entity.id
_entity.type
_entity.pdbx_description
1 polymer ?
#
loop_
_entity_poly.entity_id
_entity_poly.type
_entity_poly.pdbx_seq_one_letter_code
_entity_poly.pdbx_strand_id
1 'polypeptide(L)'
;MSDAPSRDIPGSPPSPIELGNAGWSILHSAAAVYPYKPTKEQKEAMKGFIYGWSHVYACNWCAYHMRRYVAEHPPVVDDKISVSRYICAFHNNVNEHVGNPTYSCDPDVLLRRWHPGYPNNMADHPSMEERVAAEEKKDGRGKAEPGELGPDPNRR
;
A
#
# COMPACT_ATOMS: atom_id res chain seq x y z
N MET A 1 -33.00 -22.48 -1.44
CA MET A 1 -31.59 -22.47 -0.99
C MET A 1 -31.56 -21.65 0.29
N SER A 2 -30.83 -22.09 1.31
CA SER A 2 -30.74 -21.34 2.57
C SER A 2 -29.90 -20.09 2.33
N ASP A 3 -30.50 -18.91 2.48
CA ASP A 3 -29.83 -17.61 2.38
C ASP A 3 -29.00 -17.26 3.63
N ALA A 4 -28.90 -18.17 4.61
CA ALA A 4 -28.05 -17.97 5.77
C ALA A 4 -26.57 -18.12 5.40
N PRO A 5 -25.68 -17.20 5.86
CA PRO A 5 -24.25 -17.33 5.65
C PRO A 5 -23.70 -18.59 6.33
N SER A 6 -22.68 -19.21 5.71
CA SER A 6 -21.95 -20.33 6.31
C SER A 6 -21.37 -19.90 7.67
N ARG A 7 -21.47 -20.79 8.67
CA ARG A 7 -20.80 -20.60 9.96
C ARG A 7 -19.35 -21.09 9.95
N ASP A 8 -18.96 -21.79 8.90
CA ASP A 8 -17.63 -22.38 8.75
C ASP A 8 -16.83 -21.63 7.70
N ILE A 9 -15.62 -21.20 8.08
CA ILE A 9 -14.60 -20.69 7.17
C ILE A 9 -13.61 -21.85 6.91
N PRO A 10 -13.49 -22.35 5.67
CA PRO A 10 -12.56 -23.44 5.36
C PRO A 10 -11.10 -23.07 5.65
N GLY A 11 -10.31 -24.05 6.10
CA GLY A 11 -8.87 -23.91 6.32
C GLY A 11 -8.46 -23.98 7.79
N SER A 12 -7.17 -23.80 8.05
CA SER A 12 -6.59 -23.68 9.39
C SER A 12 -5.95 -22.30 9.55
N PRO A 13 -5.76 -21.80 10.79
CA PRO A 13 -5.01 -20.58 11.01
C PRO A 13 -3.62 -20.66 10.36
N PRO A 14 -3.13 -19.59 9.71
CA PRO A 14 -1.85 -19.61 9.04
C PRO A 14 -0.70 -19.76 10.03
N SER A 15 0.31 -20.51 9.64
CA SER A 15 1.59 -20.57 10.34
C SER A 15 2.35 -19.23 10.25
N PRO A 16 3.32 -18.97 11.14
CA PRO A 16 4.16 -17.77 11.06
C PRO A 16 4.88 -17.62 9.71
N ILE A 17 5.25 -18.72 9.07
CA ILE A 17 5.94 -18.72 7.76
C ILE A 17 4.97 -18.31 6.65
N GLU A 18 3.76 -18.86 6.63
CA GLU A 18 2.73 -18.48 5.64
C GLU A 18 2.36 -17.00 5.79
N LEU A 19 2.20 -16.52 7.02
CA LEU A 19 1.95 -15.11 7.30
C LEU A 19 3.14 -14.22 6.89
N GLY A 20 4.38 -14.69 7.09
CA GLY A 20 5.59 -14.03 6.64
C GLY A 20 5.63 -13.85 5.13
N ASN A 21 5.42 -14.94 4.38
CA ASN A 21 5.42 -14.95 2.93
C ASN A 21 4.31 -14.04 2.35
N ALA A 22 3.11 -14.09 2.92
CA ALA A 22 2.01 -13.21 2.54
C ALA A 22 2.34 -11.73 2.84
N GLY A 23 2.90 -11.45 4.01
CA GLY A 23 3.30 -10.11 4.42
C GLY A 23 4.35 -9.50 3.51
N TRP A 24 5.40 -10.25 3.17
CA TRP A 24 6.41 -9.78 2.23
C TRP A 24 5.84 -9.55 0.83
N SER A 25 4.92 -10.40 0.38
CA SER A 25 4.25 -10.18 -0.91
C SER A 25 3.47 -8.86 -0.93
N ILE A 26 2.78 -8.52 0.17
CA ILE A 26 2.07 -7.24 0.30
C ILE A 26 3.06 -6.07 0.30
N LEU A 27 4.07 -6.09 1.16
CA LEU A 27 5.02 -4.99 1.32
C LEU A 27 5.81 -4.72 0.03
N HIS A 28 6.35 -5.76 -0.60
CA HIS A 28 7.12 -5.61 -1.83
C HIS A 28 6.23 -5.17 -3.00
N SER A 29 5.02 -5.70 -3.13
CA SER A 29 4.11 -5.28 -4.21
C SER A 29 3.67 -3.83 -4.03
N ALA A 30 3.32 -3.42 -2.80
CA ALA A 30 2.97 -2.04 -2.48
C ALA A 30 4.13 -1.07 -2.78
N ALA A 31 5.36 -1.45 -2.43
CA ALA A 31 6.56 -0.67 -2.74
C ALA A 31 6.84 -0.59 -4.25
N ALA A 32 6.65 -1.70 -4.97
CA ALA A 32 6.92 -1.78 -6.39
C ALA A 32 5.92 -0.96 -7.21
N VAL A 33 4.64 -0.92 -6.85
CA VAL A 33 3.64 -0.11 -7.57
C VAL A 33 3.52 1.33 -7.05
N TYR A 34 4.25 1.68 -5.98
CA TYR A 34 4.27 3.03 -5.43
C TYR A 34 4.71 4.06 -6.48
N PRO A 35 4.20 5.30 -6.52
CA PRO A 35 4.51 6.22 -7.62
C PRO A 35 5.99 6.63 -7.68
N TYR A 36 6.46 6.99 -8.88
CA TYR A 36 7.73 7.73 -9.05
C TYR A 36 7.64 9.14 -8.47
N LYS A 37 6.46 9.77 -8.53
CA LYS A 37 6.21 11.09 -7.95
C LYS A 37 5.04 11.06 -6.97
N PRO A 38 5.23 10.50 -5.76
CA PRO A 38 4.15 10.36 -4.80
C PRO A 38 3.71 11.73 -4.26
N THR A 39 2.41 11.87 -4.03
CA THR A 39 1.82 13.02 -3.34
C THR A 39 2.22 13.03 -1.86
N LYS A 40 2.03 14.17 -1.19
CA LYS A 40 2.26 14.27 0.26
C LYS A 40 1.45 13.22 1.04
N GLU A 41 0.18 13.06 0.69
CA GLU A 41 -0.70 12.06 1.30
C GLU A 41 -0.18 10.63 1.09
N GLN A 42 0.27 10.29 -0.13
CA GLN A 42 0.85 8.97 -0.39
C GLN A 42 2.15 8.72 0.40
N LYS A 43 2.97 9.76 0.63
CA LYS A 43 4.17 9.65 1.49
C LYS A 43 3.79 9.40 2.94
N GLU A 44 2.82 10.15 3.47
CA GLU A 44 2.32 9.98 4.84
C GLU A 44 1.67 8.61 5.02
N ALA A 45 0.86 8.18 4.07
CA ALA A 45 0.21 6.88 4.06
C ALA A 45 1.22 5.73 4.03
N MET A 46 2.26 5.78 3.20
CA MET A 46 3.27 4.72 3.14
C MET A 46 4.07 4.62 4.46
N LYS A 47 4.46 5.77 5.05
CA LYS A 47 5.11 5.78 6.37
C LYS A 47 4.20 5.20 7.45
N GLY A 48 2.94 5.66 7.47
CA GLY A 48 1.93 5.18 8.42
C GLY A 48 1.64 3.69 8.26
N PHE A 49 1.60 3.19 7.02
CA PHE A 49 1.42 1.78 6.72
C PHE A 49 2.55 0.92 7.27
N ILE A 50 3.82 1.27 7.01
CA ILE A 50 4.99 0.53 7.52
C ILE A 50 5.05 0.60 9.06
N TYR A 51 4.81 1.78 9.63
CA TYR A 51 4.73 1.96 11.08
C TYR A 51 3.64 1.07 11.69
N GLY A 52 2.41 1.16 11.16
CA GLY A 52 1.27 0.36 11.59
C GLY A 52 1.54 -1.13 11.48
N TRP A 53 2.11 -1.57 10.35
CA TRP A 53 2.50 -2.96 10.10
C TRP A 53 3.38 -3.49 11.24
N SER A 54 4.42 -2.75 11.62
CA SER A 54 5.32 -3.16 12.71
C SER A 54 4.63 -3.26 14.10
N HIS A 55 3.50 -2.58 14.30
CA HIS A 55 2.77 -2.58 15.58
C HIS A 55 1.69 -3.66 15.64
N VAL A 56 1.00 -3.95 14.54
CA VAL A 56 -0.15 -4.87 14.52
C VAL A 56 0.16 -6.25 13.94
N TYR A 57 1.40 -6.51 13.53
CA TYR A 57 1.78 -7.81 12.97
C TYR A 57 1.56 -8.94 14.00
N ALA A 58 0.86 -10.00 13.58
CA ALA A 58 0.30 -11.00 14.50
C ALA A 58 1.36 -11.84 15.25
N CYS A 59 2.58 -11.96 14.71
CA CYS A 59 3.70 -12.57 15.42
C CYS A 59 4.35 -11.56 16.36
N ASN A 60 4.14 -11.70 17.68
CA ASN A 60 4.62 -10.74 18.69
C ASN A 60 6.13 -10.49 18.62
N TRP A 61 6.94 -11.57 18.58
CA TRP A 61 8.40 -11.47 18.53
C TRP A 61 8.89 -10.85 17.20
N CYS A 62 8.26 -11.24 16.09
CA CYS A 62 8.55 -10.64 14.79
C CYS A 62 8.27 -9.14 14.83
N ALA A 63 7.09 -8.74 15.31
CA ALA A 63 6.68 -7.35 15.42
C ALA A 63 7.64 -6.52 16.30
N TYR A 64 8.15 -7.09 17.40
CA TYR A 64 9.17 -6.46 18.23
C TYR A 64 10.43 -6.10 17.43
N HIS A 65 10.97 -7.04 16.66
CA HIS A 65 12.14 -6.77 15.80
C HIS A 65 11.83 -5.78 14.68
N MET A 66 10.64 -5.86 14.07
CA MET A 66 10.21 -4.91 13.05
C MET A 66 10.18 -3.48 13.58
N ARG A 67 9.62 -3.25 14.79
CA ARG A 67 9.57 -1.91 15.40
C ARG A 67 10.97 -1.34 15.65
N ARG A 68 11.90 -2.18 16.11
CA ARG A 68 13.29 -1.76 16.31
C ARG A 68 13.96 -1.38 14.99
N TYR A 69 13.80 -2.22 13.96
CA TYR A 69 14.34 -1.92 12.64
C TYR A 69 13.80 -0.59 12.11
N VAL A 70 12.49 -0.37 12.16
CA VAL A 70 11.83 0.86 11.68
C VAL A 70 12.27 2.10 12.48
N ALA A 71 12.55 1.95 13.77
CA ALA A 71 13.04 3.05 14.61
C ALA A 71 14.49 3.43 14.29
N GLU A 72 15.36 2.44 14.05
CA GLU A 72 16.77 2.63 13.70
C GLU A 72 16.95 3.04 12.23
N HIS A 73 16.04 2.62 11.36
CA HIS A 73 16.05 2.86 9.91
C HIS A 73 14.68 3.42 9.50
N PRO A 74 14.46 4.75 9.60
CA PRO A 74 13.18 5.33 9.20
C PRO A 74 12.85 5.07 7.72
N PRO A 75 11.57 4.79 7.36
CA PRO A 75 11.19 4.52 5.98
C PRO A 75 11.48 5.69 5.02
N VAL A 76 12.20 5.38 3.93
CA VAL A 76 12.44 6.31 2.83
C VAL A 76 11.37 6.10 1.76
N VAL A 77 10.54 7.12 1.55
CA VAL A 77 9.31 7.03 0.74
C VAL A 77 9.24 8.06 -0.38
N ASP A 78 10.40 8.49 -0.87
CA ASP A 78 10.45 9.58 -1.84
C ASP A 78 9.94 9.20 -3.23
N ASP A 79 10.11 7.93 -3.59
CA ASP A 79 9.64 7.32 -4.83
C ASP A 79 9.59 5.79 -4.71
N LYS A 80 9.04 5.14 -5.74
CA LYS A 80 9.02 3.69 -5.96
C LYS A 80 10.34 2.99 -5.64
N ILE A 81 11.45 3.54 -6.14
CA ILE A 81 12.76 2.92 -6.07
C ILE A 81 13.27 2.95 -4.63
N SER A 82 13.06 4.07 -3.95
CA SER A 82 13.44 4.30 -2.57
C SER A 82 12.68 3.38 -1.62
N VAL A 83 11.35 3.28 -1.76
CA VAL A 83 10.54 2.36 -0.94
C VAL A 83 10.92 0.91 -1.21
N SER A 84 11.11 0.52 -2.48
CA SER A 84 11.48 -0.84 -2.85
C SER A 84 12.83 -1.25 -2.25
N ARG A 85 13.83 -0.36 -2.30
CA ARG A 85 15.13 -0.58 -1.65
C ARG A 85 15.01 -0.67 -0.14
N TYR A 86 14.22 0.20 0.49
CA TYR A 86 13.97 0.17 1.93
C TYR A 86 13.35 -1.17 2.35
N ILE A 87 12.29 -1.62 1.68
CA ILE A 87 11.62 -2.89 1.98
C ILE A 87 12.55 -4.09 1.71
N CYS A 88 13.40 -4.03 0.69
CA CYS A 88 14.43 -5.04 0.47
C CYS A 88 15.46 -5.10 1.61
N ALA A 89 16.00 -3.97 2.03
CA ALA A 89 16.95 -3.90 3.14
C ALA A 89 16.33 -4.43 4.44
N PHE A 90 15.06 -4.08 4.69
CA PHE A 90 14.30 -4.59 5.82
C PHE A 90 14.11 -6.11 5.75
N HIS A 91 13.73 -6.64 4.59
CA HIS A 91 13.58 -8.08 4.40
C HIS A 91 14.92 -8.82 4.56
N ASN A 92 16.02 -8.25 4.04
CA ASN A 92 17.35 -8.82 4.21
C ASN A 92 17.81 -8.83 5.67
N ASN A 93 17.51 -7.81 6.46
CA ASN A 93 17.79 -7.82 7.90
C ASN A 93 17.09 -8.98 8.61
N VAL A 94 15.84 -9.28 8.23
CA VAL A 94 15.12 -10.45 8.74
C VAL A 94 15.77 -11.74 8.23
N ASN A 95 16.14 -11.82 6.95
CA ASN A 95 16.81 -12.99 6.37
C ASN A 95 18.11 -13.32 7.12
N GLU A 96 18.96 -12.34 7.35
CA GLU A 96 20.18 -12.50 8.13
C GLU A 96 19.89 -13.04 9.54
N HIS A 97 18.87 -12.49 10.21
CA HIS A 97 18.50 -12.91 11.56
C HIS A 97 18.02 -14.37 11.64
N VAL A 98 17.33 -14.86 10.59
CA VAL A 98 16.81 -16.24 10.54
C VAL A 98 17.73 -17.20 9.77
N GLY A 99 18.91 -16.74 9.32
CA GLY A 99 19.88 -17.57 8.60
C GLY A 99 19.55 -17.84 7.12
N ASN A 100 18.67 -17.05 6.52
CA ASN A 100 18.35 -17.11 5.09
C ASN A 100 19.36 -16.30 4.25
N PRO A 101 19.53 -16.62 2.95
CA PRO A 101 20.30 -15.80 2.04
C PRO A 101 19.72 -14.39 1.89
N THR A 102 20.61 -13.40 1.72
CA THR A 102 20.23 -12.04 1.34
C THR A 102 20.06 -11.91 -0.17
N TYR A 103 19.18 -11.02 -0.61
CA TYR A 103 18.94 -10.72 -2.02
C TYR A 103 19.55 -9.38 -2.44
N SER A 104 19.85 -9.21 -3.72
CA SER A 104 20.25 -7.91 -4.27
C SER A 104 19.08 -6.92 -4.18
N CYS A 105 19.34 -5.74 -3.62
CA CYS A 105 18.39 -4.62 -3.61
C CYS A 105 18.56 -3.70 -4.84
N ASP A 106 19.17 -4.20 -5.91
CA ASP A 106 19.19 -3.48 -7.19
C ASP A 106 17.76 -3.27 -7.70
N PRO A 107 17.39 -2.05 -8.12
CA PRO A 107 16.04 -1.78 -8.63
C PRO A 107 15.58 -2.70 -9.75
N ASP A 108 16.48 -3.14 -10.63
CA ASP A 108 16.15 -4.07 -11.72
C ASP A 108 15.68 -5.42 -11.17
N VAL A 109 16.38 -5.95 -10.16
CA VAL A 109 16.06 -7.21 -9.51
C VAL A 109 14.73 -7.11 -8.76
N LEU A 110 14.53 -6.02 -8.02
CA LEU A 110 13.33 -5.82 -7.22
C LEU A 110 12.08 -5.63 -8.08
N LEU A 111 12.14 -4.72 -9.06
CA LEU A 111 10.99 -4.39 -9.90
C LEU A 111 10.64 -5.55 -10.84
N ARG A 112 11.64 -6.30 -11.34
CA ARG A 112 11.39 -7.52 -12.12
C ARG A 112 10.59 -8.55 -11.34
N ARG A 113 10.83 -8.68 -10.03
CA ARG A 113 10.14 -9.65 -9.19
C ARG A 113 8.76 -9.18 -8.73
N TRP A 114 8.59 -7.88 -8.47
CA TRP A 114 7.44 -7.38 -7.70
C TRP A 114 6.55 -6.38 -8.44
N HIS A 115 7.01 -5.78 -9.56
CA HIS A 115 6.20 -4.85 -10.33
C HIS A 115 5.49 -5.58 -11.49
N PRO A 116 4.14 -5.57 -11.56
CA PRO A 116 3.39 -6.34 -12.58
C PRO A 116 3.66 -5.88 -14.01
N GLY A 117 3.97 -4.60 -14.22
CA GLY A 117 4.31 -4.04 -15.52
C GLY A 117 5.80 -3.91 -15.87
N TYR A 118 6.73 -4.49 -15.10
CA TYR A 118 8.16 -4.38 -15.45
C TYR A 118 8.49 -5.11 -16.77
N PRO A 119 9.38 -4.58 -17.65
CA PRO A 119 9.96 -3.24 -17.60
C PRO A 119 9.15 -2.19 -18.38
N ASN A 120 8.16 -2.60 -19.17
CA ASN A 120 7.58 -1.76 -20.23
C ASN A 120 6.32 -0.97 -19.84
N ASN A 121 5.75 -1.24 -18.68
CA ASN A 121 4.48 -0.66 -18.21
C ASN A 121 4.56 -0.27 -16.73
N MET A 122 5.52 0.59 -16.39
CA MET A 122 5.78 1.01 -15.00
C MET A 122 5.41 2.47 -14.70
N ALA A 123 4.81 3.17 -15.65
CA ALA A 123 4.41 4.56 -15.49
C ALA A 123 3.41 4.72 -14.34
N ASP A 124 3.42 5.89 -13.71
CA ASP A 124 2.45 6.22 -12.68
C ASP A 124 1.06 6.28 -13.31
N HIS A 125 0.09 5.62 -12.67
CA HIS A 125 -1.30 5.63 -13.10
C HIS A 125 -2.13 6.48 -12.12
N PRO A 126 -3.11 7.25 -12.62
CA PRO A 126 -4.03 7.95 -11.75
C PRO A 126 -4.82 6.96 -10.90
N SER A 127 -5.13 7.37 -9.68
CA SER A 127 -6.07 6.69 -8.79
C SER A 127 -7.43 6.51 -9.46
N MET A 128 -8.23 5.56 -8.98
CA MET A 128 -9.57 5.34 -9.52
C MET A 128 -10.45 6.56 -9.31
N GLU A 129 -10.28 7.26 -8.19
CA GLU A 129 -10.95 8.50 -7.85
C GLU A 129 -10.60 9.62 -8.85
N GLU A 130 -9.31 9.77 -9.20
CA GLU A 130 -8.88 10.72 -10.24
C GLU A 130 -9.44 10.37 -11.62
N ARG A 131 -9.50 9.07 -11.94
CA ARG A 131 -10.07 8.59 -13.21
C ARG A 131 -11.57 8.88 -13.29
N VAL A 132 -12.32 8.56 -12.24
CA VAL A 132 -13.76 8.84 -12.15
C VAL A 132 -14.00 10.35 -12.23
N ALA A 133 -13.27 11.16 -11.47
CA ALA A 133 -13.43 12.62 -11.52
C ALA A 133 -13.09 13.20 -12.90
N ALA A 134 -12.14 12.61 -13.64
CA ALA A 134 -11.83 13.01 -15.00
C ALA A 134 -12.93 12.60 -16.00
N GLU A 135 -13.58 11.45 -15.80
CA GLU A 135 -14.71 10.98 -16.61
C GLU A 135 -15.97 11.82 -16.35
N GLU A 136 -16.31 12.10 -15.09
CA GLU A 136 -17.44 12.97 -14.71
C GLU A 136 -17.32 14.38 -15.29
N LYS A 137 -16.10 14.93 -15.33
CA LYS A 137 -15.81 16.22 -15.97
C LYS A 137 -16.01 16.19 -17.49
N LYS A 138 -15.76 15.04 -18.14
CA LYS A 138 -15.99 14.87 -19.58
C LYS A 138 -17.48 14.73 -19.90
N ASP A 139 -18.25 14.10 -19.01
CA ASP A 139 -19.68 13.85 -19.19
C ASP A 139 -20.58 15.06 -18.84
N GLY A 140 -19.99 16.20 -18.47
CA GLY A 140 -20.70 17.47 -18.36
C GLY A 140 -21.69 17.58 -17.20
N ARG A 141 -21.72 16.64 -16.25
CA ARG A 141 -22.48 16.80 -14.99
C ARG A 141 -21.68 17.66 -14.01
N GLY A 142 -21.46 18.92 -14.36
CA GLY A 142 -21.04 19.94 -13.41
C GLY A 142 -22.11 20.06 -12.32
N LYS A 143 -21.69 19.97 -11.05
CA LYS A 143 -22.54 20.21 -9.88
C LYS A 143 -23.38 21.48 -10.11
N ALA A 144 -24.70 21.36 -10.02
CA ALA A 144 -25.55 22.54 -9.81
C ALA A 144 -25.14 23.15 -8.46
N GLU A 145 -24.65 24.39 -8.49
CA GLU A 145 -24.56 25.17 -7.25
C GLU A 145 -25.97 25.37 -6.69
N PRO A 146 -26.15 25.38 -5.35
CA PRO A 146 -27.42 25.79 -4.77
C PRO A 146 -27.58 27.29 -5.07
N GLY A 147 -28.41 27.59 -6.08
CA GLY A 147 -28.79 28.95 -6.41
C GLY A 147 -29.31 29.67 -5.18
N GLU A 148 -28.84 30.90 -4.98
CA GLU A 148 -29.41 31.84 -4.02
C GLU A 148 -30.93 31.85 -4.18
N LEU A 149 -31.63 31.54 -3.08
CA LEU A 149 -33.05 31.78 -2.96
C LEU A 149 -33.27 33.29 -3.15
N GLY A 150 -33.69 33.67 -4.36
CA GLY A 150 -34.28 34.97 -4.62
C GLY A 150 -35.43 35.23 -3.64
N PRO A 151 -35.74 36.50 -3.34
CA PRO A 151 -36.66 36.84 -2.27
C PRO A 151 -38.05 36.25 -2.53
N ASP A 152 -38.57 35.54 -1.51
CA ASP A 152 -39.90 34.94 -1.51
C ASP A 152 -40.98 36.03 -1.69
N PRO A 153 -41.76 36.00 -2.79
CA PRO A 153 -42.79 36.99 -3.06
C PRO A 153 -44.00 36.88 -2.12
N ASN A 154 -44.02 35.90 -1.20
CA ASN A 154 -45.18 35.61 -0.35
C ASN A 154 -44.97 35.85 1.15
N ARG A 155 -43.93 36.58 1.56
CA ARG A 155 -43.91 37.22 2.89
C ARG A 155 -44.78 38.49 2.88
N ARG A 156 -46.06 38.30 3.23
CA ARG A 156 -46.86 39.26 4.00
C ARG A 156 -47.36 38.58 5.26
#